data_AF-A0A537SDF5-F1
#
_entry.id   AF-A0A537SDF5-F1
#
_cell.length_a   1.000
_cell.length_b   1.000
_cell.length_c   1.000
_cell.angle_alpha   90.00
_cell.angle_beta   90.00
_cell.angle_gamma   90.00
#
_symmetry.space_group_name_H-M   'P 1'
#
loop_
_entity.id
_entity.type
_entity.pdbx_description
1 polymer ?
#
loop_
_entity_poly.entity_id
_entity_poly.type
_entity_poly.pdbx_seq_one_letter_code
_entity_poly.pdbx_strand_id
1 'polypeptide(L)'
;MLGLAAAFVALYPFVILFWKFPRFVWKQQSWIFAFAILNAGIGFIRSFRRVFISWTLFLINAVVILSSGNQYVLSGSSFIILARVVLAYVLAFIRALRPSEVFQTYTNLFPIMKKQDFLKVDESVRNMPVETMTAKQLELRTNGLQNVLLYNRACLLVSKKLRDYQCSGANVASCILGLVTLLLFVVTSFALINWALYKINPALYQFTYSRESIFAFIYYSAGSMFYTANGLVPVEPLSQAVHLLQFLFAVLLLVILGTLLFSLRNERYSTELEQVIDSVEKEGRAAEALLLSEFNLGSIESAIDALQKTKAGMINFIIYLTNNLAEEKY
;
A
#
# COMPACT_ATOMS: atom_id res chain seq x y z
N MET A 1 -19.35 6.04 34.90
CA MET A 1 -18.56 4.88 34.42
C MET A 1 -18.87 4.48 32.97
N LEU A 2 -20.14 4.44 32.53
CA LEU A 2 -20.52 4.08 31.14
C LEU A 2 -19.82 4.90 30.05
N GLY A 3 -19.64 6.22 30.24
CA GLY A 3 -18.99 7.08 29.25
C GLY A 3 -17.51 6.74 29.00
N LEU A 4 -16.76 6.37 30.05
CA LEU A 4 -15.34 5.98 29.91
C LEU A 4 -15.20 4.63 29.19
N ALA A 5 -16.09 3.68 29.46
CA ALA A 5 -16.11 2.39 28.77
C ALA A 5 -16.44 2.56 27.28
N ALA A 6 -17.43 3.39 26.95
CA ALA A 6 -17.79 3.68 25.56
C ALA A 6 -16.63 4.40 24.82
N ALA A 7 -15.99 5.38 25.45
CA ALA A 7 -14.83 6.06 24.88
C ALA A 7 -13.65 5.09 24.66
N PHE A 8 -13.39 4.17 25.60
CA PHE A 8 -12.36 3.15 25.44
C PHE A 8 -12.64 2.23 24.25
N VAL A 9 -13.86 1.73 24.12
CA VAL A 9 -14.27 0.87 22.98
C VAL A 9 -14.16 1.63 21.66
N ALA A 10 -14.55 2.90 21.61
CA ALA A 10 -14.46 3.73 20.41
C ALA A 10 -13.01 4.07 20.00
N LEU A 11 -12.11 4.26 20.97
CA LEU A 11 -10.70 4.59 20.73
C LEU A 11 -9.81 3.35 20.52
N TYR A 12 -10.25 2.17 20.94
CA TYR A 12 -9.45 0.95 20.85
C TYR A 12 -8.99 0.60 19.41
N PRO A 13 -9.79 0.77 18.34
CA PRO A 13 -9.32 0.59 16.97
C PRO A 13 -8.16 1.53 16.61
N PHE A 14 -8.18 2.77 17.10
CA PHE A 14 -7.09 3.73 16.87
C PHE A 14 -5.82 3.33 17.62
N VAL A 15 -5.93 2.83 18.85
CA VAL A 15 -4.78 2.31 19.60
C VAL A 15 -4.18 1.09 18.90
N ILE A 16 -5.00 0.18 18.38
CA ILE A 16 -4.50 -0.95 17.59
C ILE A 16 -3.78 -0.45 16.34
N LEU A 17 -4.40 0.46 15.60
CA LEU A 17 -3.90 0.95 14.31
C LEU A 17 -2.61 1.77 14.44
N PHE A 18 -2.52 2.66 15.42
CA PHE A 18 -1.38 3.58 15.57
C PHE A 18 -0.29 3.09 16.52
N TRP A 19 -0.57 2.12 17.41
CA TRP A 19 0.42 1.64 18.37
C TRP A 19 0.78 0.17 18.18
N LYS A 20 -0.22 -0.73 18.22
CA LYS A 20 0.06 -2.18 18.12
C LYS A 20 0.54 -2.56 16.74
N PHE A 21 -0.04 -1.97 15.69
CA PHE A 21 0.33 -2.29 14.32
C PHE A 21 1.79 -1.89 14.03
N PRO A 22 2.26 -0.64 14.22
CA PRO A 22 3.68 -0.31 14.01
C PRO A 22 4.64 -1.16 14.83
N ARG A 23 4.29 -1.47 16.09
CA ARG A 23 5.09 -2.36 16.94
C ARG A 23 5.15 -3.79 16.39
N PHE A 24 4.06 -4.28 15.81
CA PHE A 24 4.03 -5.59 15.14
C PHE A 24 4.92 -5.60 13.90
N VAL A 25 4.86 -4.55 13.07
CA VAL A 25 5.75 -4.40 11.89
C VAL A 25 7.22 -4.45 12.31
N TRP A 26 7.58 -3.68 13.35
CA TRP A 26 8.94 -3.64 13.87
C TRP A 26 9.40 -4.99 14.42
N LYS A 27 8.51 -5.72 15.10
CA LYS A 27 8.80 -7.04 15.66
C LYS A 27 9.01 -8.12 14.61
N GLN A 28 8.38 -8.01 13.45
CA GLN A 28 8.54 -9.00 12.38
C GLN A 28 9.94 -8.98 11.75
N GLN A 29 10.72 -7.91 11.96
CA GLN A 29 12.07 -7.73 11.40
C GLN A 29 12.16 -7.94 9.87
N SER A 30 11.02 -7.98 9.18
CA SER A 30 10.93 -8.19 7.74
C SER A 30 10.88 -6.84 7.05
N TRP A 31 11.99 -6.48 6.41
CA TRP A 31 12.07 -5.28 5.57
C TRP A 31 11.03 -5.31 4.45
N ILE A 32 10.74 -6.49 3.89
CA ILE A 32 9.70 -6.67 2.86
C ILE A 32 8.34 -6.17 3.36
N PHE A 33 7.97 -6.53 4.59
CA PHE A 33 6.70 -6.10 5.18
C PHE A 33 6.69 -4.59 5.47
N ALA A 34 7.81 -4.03 5.93
CA ALA A 34 7.95 -2.59 6.12
C ALA A 34 7.78 -1.81 4.79
N PHE A 35 8.40 -2.27 3.70
CA PHE A 35 8.21 -1.66 2.38
C PHE A 35 6.77 -1.79 1.89
N ALA A 36 6.13 -2.96 2.06
CA ALA A 36 4.73 -3.16 1.72
C ALA A 36 3.82 -2.15 2.44
N ILE A 37 4.06 -1.92 3.74
CA ILE A 37 3.27 -0.99 4.55
C ILE A 37 3.55 0.46 4.21
N LEU A 38 4.82 0.84 4.02
CA LEU A 38 5.17 2.20 3.58
C LEU A 38 4.49 2.51 2.26
N ASN A 39 4.55 1.57 1.31
CA ASN A 39 3.92 1.71 0.02
C ASN A 39 2.39 1.80 0.13
N ALA A 40 1.77 0.92 0.92
CA ALA A 40 0.34 0.99 1.22
C ALA A 40 -0.05 2.33 1.88
N GLY A 41 0.77 2.84 2.80
CA GLY A 41 0.58 4.11 3.49
C GLY A 41 0.67 5.31 2.55
N ILE A 42 1.69 5.37 1.69
CA ILE A 42 1.83 6.43 0.69
C ILE A 42 0.64 6.40 -0.30
N GLY A 43 0.28 5.21 -0.78
CA GLY A 43 -0.87 5.01 -1.65
C GLY A 43 -2.18 5.45 -0.97
N PHE A 44 -2.33 5.12 0.31
CA PHE A 44 -3.47 5.54 1.12
C PHE A 44 -3.54 7.07 1.25
N ILE A 45 -2.45 7.75 1.65
CA ILE A 45 -2.43 9.21 1.80
C ILE A 45 -2.76 9.90 0.48
N ARG A 46 -2.14 9.47 -0.63
CA ARG A 46 -2.36 10.06 -1.96
C ARG A 46 -3.80 9.88 -2.44
N SER A 47 -4.44 8.76 -2.08
CA SER A 47 -5.81 8.45 -2.45
C SER A 47 -6.85 8.80 -1.38
N PHE A 48 -6.42 9.24 -0.20
CA PHE A 48 -7.25 9.37 1.00
C PHE A 48 -8.49 10.20 0.74
N ARG A 49 -8.33 11.39 0.17
CA ARG A 49 -9.45 12.29 -0.13
C ARG A 49 -10.50 11.61 -1.02
N ARG A 50 -10.08 10.92 -2.07
CA ARG A 50 -11.00 10.25 -3.01
C ARG A 50 -11.68 9.04 -2.35
N VAL A 51 -10.90 8.23 -1.63
CA VAL A 51 -11.40 7.06 -0.90
C VAL A 51 -12.38 7.48 0.19
N PHE A 52 -12.07 8.52 0.94
CA PHE A 52 -12.91 9.07 1.99
C PHE A 52 -14.24 9.60 1.44
N ILE A 53 -14.21 10.48 0.43
CA ILE A 53 -15.43 11.02 -0.20
C ILE A 53 -16.30 9.87 -0.73
N SER A 54 -15.67 8.89 -1.38
CA SER A 54 -16.32 7.67 -1.83
C SER A 54 -16.98 6.98 -0.62
N TRP A 55 -16.25 6.52 0.39
CA TRP A 55 -16.85 5.81 1.53
C TRP A 55 -17.97 6.58 2.22
N THR A 56 -17.81 7.88 2.45
CA THR A 56 -18.86 8.74 3.04
C THR A 56 -20.13 8.71 2.21
N LEU A 57 -20.04 8.89 0.89
CA LEU A 57 -21.20 8.82 0.01
C LEU A 57 -21.86 7.43 0.02
N PHE A 58 -21.10 6.35 0.23
CA PHE A 58 -21.65 4.99 0.25
C PHE A 58 -22.41 4.78 1.56
N LEU A 59 -21.81 5.19 2.67
CA LEU A 59 -22.43 5.10 3.99
C LEU A 59 -23.70 5.96 4.08
N ILE A 60 -23.72 7.16 3.51
CA ILE A 60 -24.93 7.99 3.44
C ILE A 60 -26.05 7.24 2.70
N ASN A 61 -25.77 6.68 1.52
CA ASN A 61 -26.79 5.93 0.76
C ASN A 61 -27.21 4.64 1.47
N ALA A 62 -26.28 3.96 2.15
CA ALA A 62 -26.59 2.79 2.96
C ALA A 62 -27.55 3.15 4.11
N VAL A 63 -27.26 4.21 4.86
CA VAL A 63 -28.12 4.70 5.94
C VAL A 63 -29.50 5.09 5.40
N VAL A 64 -29.56 5.82 4.29
CA VAL A 64 -30.82 6.21 3.63
C VAL A 64 -31.64 4.98 3.23
N ILE A 65 -31.03 3.94 2.65
CA ILE A 65 -31.71 2.69 2.30
C ILE A 65 -32.26 1.99 3.55
N LEU A 66 -31.48 1.94 4.64
CA LEU A 66 -31.89 1.27 5.87
C LEU A 66 -33.04 2.02 6.55
N SER A 67 -33.02 3.36 6.59
CA SER A 67 -33.98 4.17 7.34
C SER A 67 -35.21 4.63 6.55
N SER A 68 -35.14 4.81 5.23
CA SER A 68 -36.21 5.42 4.42
C SER A 68 -37.30 4.43 4.03
N GLY A 69 -38.56 4.86 3.97
CA GLY A 69 -39.66 4.12 3.34
C GLY A 69 -40.09 4.65 1.97
N ASN A 70 -39.49 5.75 1.49
CA ASN A 70 -39.90 6.40 0.25
C ASN A 70 -39.27 5.71 -0.98
N GLN A 71 -40.11 5.21 -1.88
CA GLN A 71 -39.70 4.49 -3.09
C GLN A 71 -38.72 5.28 -3.97
N TYR A 72 -38.94 6.57 -4.19
CA TYR A 72 -38.06 7.38 -5.04
C TYR A 72 -36.66 7.53 -4.44
N VAL A 73 -36.61 7.72 -3.11
CA VAL A 73 -35.36 7.84 -2.37
C VAL A 73 -34.60 6.51 -2.39
N LEU A 74 -35.29 5.38 -2.18
CA LEU A 74 -34.71 4.04 -2.24
C LEU A 74 -34.14 3.72 -3.64
N SER A 75 -34.88 4.03 -4.69
CA SER A 75 -34.44 3.86 -6.08
C SER A 75 -33.23 4.72 -6.40
N GLY A 76 -33.26 6.00 -6.02
CA GLY A 76 -32.14 6.93 -6.23
C GLY A 76 -30.87 6.48 -5.52
N SER A 77 -30.96 6.08 -4.25
CA SER A 77 -29.81 5.56 -3.49
C SER A 77 -29.28 4.24 -4.05
N SER A 78 -30.16 3.35 -4.50
CA SER A 78 -29.76 2.08 -5.14
C SER A 78 -28.99 2.33 -6.43
N PHE A 79 -29.46 3.27 -7.26
CA PHE A 79 -28.78 3.65 -8.50
C PHE A 79 -27.39 4.25 -8.23
N ILE A 80 -27.25 5.12 -7.21
CA ILE A 80 -25.94 5.69 -6.83
C ILE A 80 -24.98 4.60 -6.36
N ILE A 81 -25.44 3.64 -5.54
CA ILE A 81 -24.59 2.51 -5.12
C ILE A 81 -24.18 1.66 -6.34
N LEU A 82 -25.11 1.38 -7.25
CA LEU A 82 -24.82 0.60 -8.45
C LEU A 82 -23.79 1.29 -9.35
N ALA A 83 -23.97 2.59 -9.63
CA ALA A 83 -23.02 3.38 -10.43
C ALA A 83 -21.61 3.33 -9.83
N ARG A 84 -21.51 3.25 -8.51
CA ARG A 84 -20.23 3.13 -7.81
C ARG A 84 -19.62 1.76 -7.86
N VAL A 85 -20.43 0.69 -7.85
CA VAL A 85 -19.94 -0.66 -8.13
C VAL A 85 -19.35 -0.71 -9.54
N VAL A 86 -20.05 -0.18 -10.55
CA VAL A 86 -19.54 -0.07 -11.92
C VAL A 86 -18.21 0.67 -11.95
N LEU A 87 -18.13 1.86 -11.33
CA LEU A 87 -16.90 2.64 -11.28
C LEU A 87 -15.76 1.89 -10.58
N ALA A 88 -16.05 1.17 -9.48
CA ALA A 88 -15.05 0.39 -8.77
C ALA A 88 -14.47 -0.73 -9.65
N TYR A 89 -15.30 -1.41 -10.45
CA TYR A 89 -14.85 -2.41 -11.42
C TYR A 89 -14.01 -1.81 -12.53
N VAL A 90 -14.45 -0.69 -13.12
CA VAL A 90 -13.68 -0.01 -14.18
C VAL A 90 -12.29 0.38 -13.64
N LEU A 91 -12.22 0.94 -12.44
CA LEU A 91 -10.95 1.30 -11.81
C LEU A 91 -10.10 0.07 -11.47
N ALA A 92 -10.71 -1.02 -10.99
CA ALA A 92 -10.00 -2.27 -10.72
C ALA A 92 -9.44 -2.89 -12.01
N PHE A 93 -10.20 -2.88 -13.09
CA PHE A 93 -9.78 -3.36 -14.40
C PHE A 93 -8.65 -2.51 -14.97
N ILE A 94 -8.77 -1.17 -14.94
CA ILE A 94 -7.68 -0.26 -15.36
C ILE A 94 -6.43 -0.51 -14.53
N ARG A 95 -6.56 -0.70 -13.20
CA ARG A 95 -5.42 -1.02 -12.32
C ARG A 95 -4.81 -2.39 -12.61
N ALA A 96 -5.60 -3.38 -13.02
CA ALA A 96 -5.09 -4.69 -13.40
C ALA A 96 -4.26 -4.64 -14.69
N LEU A 97 -4.59 -3.71 -15.59
CA LEU A 97 -3.86 -3.50 -16.85
C LEU A 97 -2.67 -2.54 -16.72
N ARG A 98 -2.72 -1.61 -15.76
CA ARG A 98 -1.69 -0.57 -15.62
C ARG A 98 -0.51 -1.08 -14.76
N PRO A 99 0.75 -0.83 -15.16
CA PRO A 99 1.90 -1.09 -14.29
C PRO A 99 1.73 -0.36 -12.94
N SER A 100 2.18 -0.98 -11.85
CA SER A 100 1.84 -0.52 -10.50
C SER A 100 2.31 0.92 -10.23
N GLU A 101 1.43 1.77 -9.69
CA GLU A 101 1.75 3.16 -9.33
C GLU A 101 2.89 3.29 -8.29
N VAL A 102 3.20 2.19 -7.61
CA VAL A 102 4.32 2.02 -6.69
C VAL A 102 5.65 2.38 -7.37
N PHE A 103 5.83 1.93 -8.62
CA PHE A 103 7.02 2.19 -9.41
C PHE A 103 7.25 3.69 -9.64
N GLN A 104 6.20 4.39 -10.08
CA GLN A 104 6.26 5.85 -10.30
C GLN A 104 6.59 6.61 -9.02
N THR A 105 6.21 6.06 -7.87
CA THR A 105 6.50 6.68 -6.58
C THR A 105 7.99 6.59 -6.28
N TYR A 106 8.61 5.43 -6.48
CA TYR A 106 10.06 5.28 -6.30
C TYR A 106 10.86 6.11 -7.31
N THR A 107 10.48 6.10 -8.60
CA THR A 107 11.17 6.91 -9.62
C THR A 107 11.09 8.41 -9.34
N ASN A 108 10.10 8.88 -8.58
CA ASN A 108 9.96 10.30 -8.24
C ASN A 108 10.66 10.68 -6.92
N LEU A 109 10.86 9.72 -6.01
CA LEU A 109 11.54 9.96 -4.74
C LEU A 109 13.07 10.05 -4.91
N PHE A 110 13.66 9.20 -5.74
CA PHE A 110 15.12 9.15 -5.89
C PHE A 110 15.75 10.35 -6.63
N PRO A 111 15.13 10.99 -7.64
CA PRO A 111 15.65 12.21 -8.23
C PRO A 111 15.78 13.36 -7.23
N ILE A 112 14.94 13.40 -6.19
CA ILE A 112 15.07 14.38 -5.11
C ILE A 112 16.36 14.14 -4.33
N MET A 113 16.78 12.88 -4.17
CA MET A 113 18.07 12.52 -3.56
C MET A 113 19.27 12.76 -4.49
N LYS A 114 19.08 12.77 -5.82
CA LYS A 114 20.14 13.06 -6.80
C LYS A 114 20.64 14.51 -6.78
N LYS A 115 20.02 15.42 -6.02
CA LYS A 115 20.58 16.77 -5.85
C LYS A 115 21.91 16.65 -5.12
N GLN A 116 23.01 16.61 -5.89
CA GLN A 116 24.39 16.44 -5.42
C GLN A 116 24.83 17.49 -4.41
N ASP A 117 24.07 18.57 -4.21
CA ASP A 117 24.41 19.65 -3.29
C ASP A 117 24.57 19.18 -1.84
N PHE A 118 23.89 18.09 -1.42
CA PHE A 118 24.08 17.52 -0.08
C PHE A 118 25.33 16.63 0.04
N LEU A 119 25.90 16.22 -1.09
CA LEU A 119 27.05 15.32 -1.18
C LEU A 119 28.36 16.08 -1.48
N LYS A 120 28.29 17.38 -1.79
CA LYS A 120 29.48 18.19 -2.02
C LYS A 120 30.26 18.35 -0.73
N VAL A 121 31.48 17.83 -0.72
CA VAL A 121 32.45 18.13 0.34
C VAL A 121 32.90 19.58 0.18
N ASP A 122 32.94 20.30 1.29
CA ASP A 122 33.41 21.69 1.32
C ASP A 122 34.85 21.76 0.76
N GLU A 123 35.07 22.65 -0.22
CA GLU A 123 36.38 22.77 -0.89
C GLU A 123 37.52 23.07 0.10
N SER A 124 37.20 23.72 1.24
CA SER A 124 38.16 24.06 2.29
C SER A 124 38.69 22.88 3.10
N VAL A 125 38.18 21.67 2.89
CA VAL A 125 38.64 20.43 3.57
C VAL A 125 39.04 19.32 2.61
N ARG A 126 38.90 19.57 1.31
CA ARG A 126 39.24 18.61 0.26
C ARG A 126 40.75 18.38 0.23
N ASN A 127 41.18 17.12 0.25
CA ASN A 127 42.58 16.69 0.14
C ASN A 127 43.56 17.20 1.22
N MET A 128 43.10 17.86 2.30
CA MET A 128 43.99 18.23 3.40
C MET A 128 44.39 17.02 4.26
N PRO A 129 45.65 16.95 4.74
CA PRO A 129 46.05 16.01 5.79
C PRO A 129 45.28 16.27 7.08
N VAL A 130 44.84 15.21 7.75
CA VAL A 130 44.02 15.29 8.98
C VAL A 130 44.76 16.02 10.10
N GLU A 131 46.09 15.89 10.12
CA GLU A 131 46.98 16.48 11.13
C GLU A 131 47.02 18.01 11.06
N THR A 132 46.73 18.58 9.89
CA THR A 132 46.76 20.04 9.65
C THR A 132 45.40 20.72 9.80
N MET A 133 44.32 19.96 10.01
CA MET A 133 42.97 20.50 10.05
C MET A 133 42.69 21.21 11.38
N THR A 134 42.07 22.38 11.29
CA THR A 134 41.44 23.00 12.46
C THR A 134 40.27 22.16 12.96
N ALA A 135 39.87 22.33 14.22
CA ALA A 135 38.72 21.58 14.79
C ALA A 135 37.44 21.74 13.95
N LYS A 136 37.18 22.95 13.42
CA LYS A 136 36.03 23.23 12.56
C LYS A 136 36.12 22.51 11.21
N GLN A 137 37.31 22.46 10.61
CA GLN A 137 37.54 21.70 9.38
C GLN A 137 37.40 20.19 9.61
N LEU A 138 37.91 19.68 10.72
CA LEU A 138 37.76 18.27 11.08
C LEU A 138 36.29 17.89 11.26
N GLU A 139 35.49 18.76 11.88
CA GLU A 139 34.04 18.57 12.03
C GLU A 139 33.32 18.58 10.66
N LEU A 140 33.61 19.57 9.80
CA LEU A 140 33.04 19.64 8.46
C LEU A 140 33.38 18.40 7.62
N ARG A 141 34.64 17.96 7.67
CA ARG A 141 35.08 16.73 7.00
C ARG A 141 34.38 15.50 7.56
N THR A 142 34.27 15.39 8.88
CA THR A 142 33.60 14.26 9.54
C THR A 142 32.12 14.19 9.17
N ASN A 143 31.43 15.33 9.16
CA ASN A 143 30.03 15.41 8.76
C ASN A 143 29.85 15.08 7.26
N GLY A 144 30.74 15.58 6.40
CA GLY A 144 30.74 15.24 4.98
C GLY A 144 30.93 13.74 4.75
N LEU A 145 31.95 13.14 5.39
CA LEU A 145 32.22 11.71 5.30
C LEU A 145 31.03 10.89 5.83
N GLN A 146 30.46 11.28 6.97
CA GLN A 146 29.31 10.62 7.57
C GLN A 146 28.09 10.66 6.63
N ASN A 147 27.80 11.81 6.02
CA ASN A 147 26.64 11.99 5.14
C ASN A 147 26.80 11.19 3.83
N VAL A 148 27.97 11.26 3.19
CA VAL A 148 28.23 10.51 1.95
C VAL A 148 28.20 9.00 2.22
N LEU A 149 28.81 8.55 3.32
CA LEU A 149 28.80 7.13 3.70
C LEU A 149 27.38 6.65 4.05
N LEU A 150 26.63 7.43 4.81
CA LEU A 150 25.23 7.13 5.14
C LEU A 150 24.37 7.02 3.87
N TYR A 151 24.55 7.95 2.93
CA TYR A 151 23.85 7.93 1.65
C TYR A 151 24.20 6.69 0.83
N ASN A 152 25.49 6.37 0.67
CA ASN A 152 25.94 5.14 0.02
C ASN A 152 25.28 3.90 0.62
N ARG A 153 25.37 3.73 1.94
CA ARG A 153 24.83 2.56 2.63
C ARG A 153 23.31 2.48 2.55
N ALA A 154 22.62 3.61 2.63
CA ALA A 154 21.17 3.68 2.46
C ALA A 154 20.75 3.27 1.03
N CYS A 155 21.40 3.81 0.00
CA CYS A 155 21.10 3.46 -1.39
C CYS A 155 21.29 1.96 -1.66
N LEU A 156 22.43 1.41 -1.28
CA LEU A 156 22.73 -0.02 -1.49
C LEU A 156 21.77 -0.92 -0.69
N LEU A 157 21.40 -0.52 0.53
CA LEU A 157 20.45 -1.30 1.32
C LEU A 157 19.05 -1.25 0.71
N VAL A 158 18.62 -0.07 0.25
CA VAL A 158 17.31 0.09 -0.38
C VAL A 158 17.23 -0.66 -1.71
N SER A 159 18.25 -0.59 -2.57
CA SER A 159 18.27 -1.37 -3.82
C SER A 159 18.18 -2.88 -3.54
N LYS A 160 18.97 -3.36 -2.57
CA LYS A 160 18.94 -4.75 -2.11
C LYS A 160 17.55 -5.15 -1.59
N LYS A 161 16.95 -4.36 -0.69
CA LYS A 161 15.64 -4.70 -0.11
C LYS A 161 14.47 -4.53 -1.08
N LEU A 162 14.59 -3.65 -2.08
CA LEU A 162 13.63 -3.59 -3.19
C LEU A 162 13.70 -4.84 -4.06
N ARG A 163 14.91 -5.38 -4.29
CA ARG A 163 15.12 -6.66 -4.98
C ARG A 163 14.51 -7.83 -4.20
N ASP A 164 14.74 -7.88 -2.88
CA ASP A 164 14.09 -8.89 -2.02
C ASP A 164 12.55 -8.77 -2.07
N TYR A 165 12.03 -7.54 -2.03
CA TYR A 165 10.60 -7.28 -2.13
C TYR A 165 10.02 -7.77 -3.46
N GLN A 166 10.72 -7.54 -4.57
CA GLN A 166 10.35 -8.03 -5.90
C GLN A 166 10.24 -9.56 -5.92
N CYS A 167 11.21 -10.26 -5.32
CA CYS A 167 11.23 -11.72 -5.26
C CYS A 167 10.21 -12.30 -4.25
N SER A 168 9.80 -11.54 -3.24
CA SER A 168 8.94 -12.03 -2.14
C SER A 168 7.48 -12.36 -2.51
N GLY A 169 7.00 -11.90 -3.68
CA GLY A 169 5.59 -12.03 -4.05
C GLY A 169 4.64 -11.16 -3.23
N ALA A 170 5.12 -10.23 -2.40
CA ALA A 170 4.29 -9.33 -1.59
C ALA A 170 3.28 -8.52 -2.44
N ASN A 171 3.65 -8.18 -3.68
CA ASN A 171 2.73 -7.56 -4.65
C ASN A 171 1.51 -8.44 -4.95
N VAL A 172 1.70 -9.76 -5.08
CA VAL A 172 0.61 -10.72 -5.30
C VAL A 172 -0.35 -10.68 -4.13
N ALA A 173 0.16 -10.70 -2.89
CA ALA A 173 -0.65 -10.62 -1.69
C ALA A 173 -1.47 -9.31 -1.64
N SER A 174 -0.85 -8.17 -1.99
CA SER A 174 -1.56 -6.89 -2.09
C SER A 174 -2.66 -6.90 -3.14
N CYS A 175 -2.43 -7.54 -4.30
CA CYS A 175 -3.44 -7.69 -5.35
C CYS A 175 -4.62 -8.55 -4.88
N ILE A 176 -4.34 -9.70 -4.26
CA ILE A 176 -5.37 -10.59 -3.69
C ILE A 176 -6.21 -9.84 -2.65
N LEU A 177 -5.56 -9.11 -1.75
CA LEU A 177 -6.26 -8.33 -0.73
C LEU A 177 -7.18 -7.26 -1.37
N GLY A 178 -6.71 -6.61 -2.43
CA GLY A 178 -7.51 -5.67 -3.21
C GLY A 178 -8.75 -6.30 -3.84
N LEU A 179 -8.62 -7.52 -4.40
CA LEU A 179 -9.75 -8.27 -4.96
C LEU A 179 -10.74 -8.73 -3.90
N VAL A 180 -10.27 -9.22 -2.75
CA VAL A 180 -11.13 -9.58 -1.62
C VAL A 180 -11.91 -8.36 -1.14
N THR A 181 -11.25 -7.21 -1.05
CA THR A 181 -11.92 -5.95 -0.68
C THR A 181 -12.99 -5.55 -1.70
N LEU A 182 -12.71 -5.68 -3.00
CA LEU A 182 -13.69 -5.44 -4.06
C LEU A 182 -14.86 -6.40 -3.96
N LEU A 183 -14.62 -7.71 -3.77
CA LEU A 183 -15.67 -8.71 -3.57
C LEU A 183 -16.59 -8.33 -2.41
N LEU A 184 -16.04 -8.01 -1.24
CA LEU A 184 -16.81 -7.61 -0.06
C LEU A 184 -17.64 -6.35 -0.32
N PHE A 185 -17.05 -5.36 -1.00
CA PHE A 185 -17.75 -4.14 -1.37
C PHE A 185 -18.95 -4.43 -2.29
N VAL A 186 -18.80 -5.33 -3.26
CA VAL A 186 -19.84 -5.66 -4.23
C VAL A 186 -20.95 -6.48 -3.56
N VAL A 187 -20.61 -7.48 -2.77
CA VAL A 187 -21.58 -8.27 -1.98
C VAL A 187 -22.43 -7.35 -1.10
N THR A 188 -21.78 -6.44 -0.36
CA THR A 188 -22.48 -5.49 0.51
C THR A 188 -23.36 -4.52 -0.29
N SER A 189 -22.86 -4.04 -1.43
CA SER A 189 -23.60 -3.12 -2.30
C SER A 189 -24.86 -3.76 -2.88
N PHE A 190 -24.75 -4.98 -3.41
CA PHE A 190 -25.91 -5.70 -3.91
C PHE A 190 -26.87 -6.14 -2.81
N ALA A 191 -26.38 -6.45 -1.61
CA ALA A 191 -27.25 -6.72 -0.46
C ALA A 191 -28.13 -5.51 -0.14
N LEU A 192 -27.55 -4.30 -0.14
CA LEU A 192 -28.28 -3.05 0.07
C LEU A 192 -29.25 -2.74 -1.08
N ILE A 193 -28.85 -2.96 -2.34
CA ILE A 193 -29.74 -2.76 -3.50
C ILE A 193 -30.94 -3.72 -3.45
N ASN A 194 -30.70 -5.01 -3.21
CA ASN A 194 -31.79 -6.00 -3.11
C ASN A 194 -32.70 -5.72 -1.90
N TRP A 195 -32.14 -5.26 -0.78
CA TRP A 195 -32.93 -4.81 0.38
C TRP A 195 -33.79 -3.58 0.06
N ALA A 196 -33.24 -2.62 -0.68
CA ALA A 196 -34.00 -1.45 -1.13
C ALA A 196 -35.16 -1.84 -2.07
N LEU A 197 -34.90 -2.74 -3.01
CA LEU A 197 -35.95 -3.30 -3.88
C LEU A 197 -37.04 -4.00 -3.07
N TYR A 198 -36.65 -4.82 -2.10
CA TYR A 198 -37.59 -5.48 -1.19
C TYR A 198 -38.47 -4.48 -0.45
N LYS A 199 -37.90 -3.38 0.08
CA LYS A 199 -38.66 -2.32 0.74
C LYS A 199 -39.59 -1.55 -0.21
N ILE A 200 -39.27 -1.48 -1.51
CA ILE A 200 -40.14 -0.87 -2.52
C ILE A 200 -41.34 -1.77 -2.83
N ASN A 201 -41.07 -3.06 -3.07
CA ASN A 201 -42.11 -4.05 -3.33
C ASN A 201 -41.66 -5.44 -2.83
N PRO A 202 -42.24 -5.91 -1.71
CA PRO A 202 -41.94 -7.23 -1.16
C PRO A 202 -42.17 -8.39 -2.14
N ALA A 203 -43.13 -8.27 -3.06
CA ALA A 203 -43.46 -9.30 -4.04
C ALA A 203 -42.33 -9.58 -5.05
N LEU A 204 -41.30 -8.72 -5.12
CA LEU A 204 -40.12 -8.96 -5.93
C LEU A 204 -39.34 -10.21 -5.49
N TYR A 205 -39.50 -10.66 -4.23
CA TYR A 205 -38.75 -11.78 -3.67
C TYR A 205 -39.67 -12.81 -3.00
N GLN A 206 -39.33 -14.09 -3.14
CA GLN A 206 -39.93 -15.18 -2.39
C GLN A 206 -38.94 -15.66 -1.32
N PHE A 207 -39.39 -15.67 -0.06
CA PHE A 207 -38.61 -16.18 1.07
C PHE A 207 -38.96 -17.64 1.35
N THR A 208 -37.93 -18.46 1.53
CA THR A 208 -38.10 -19.83 2.04
C THR A 208 -38.22 -19.86 3.56
N TYR A 209 -37.76 -18.81 4.25
CA TYR A 209 -37.75 -18.72 5.71
C TYR A 209 -38.64 -17.57 6.22
N SER A 210 -39.15 -17.69 7.44
CA SER A 210 -40.13 -16.75 8.03
C SER A 210 -39.56 -15.41 8.50
N ARG A 211 -38.23 -15.19 8.44
CA ARG A 211 -37.60 -13.98 8.99
C ARG A 211 -36.92 -13.13 7.92
N GLU A 212 -37.53 -12.00 7.65
CA GLU A 212 -36.98 -10.92 6.85
C GLU A 212 -35.88 -10.20 7.64
N SER A 213 -34.66 -10.23 7.12
CA SER A 213 -33.55 -9.48 7.71
C SER A 213 -32.56 -9.07 6.64
N ILE A 214 -31.89 -7.93 6.83
CA ILE A 214 -30.80 -7.50 5.94
C ILE A 214 -29.70 -8.57 5.80
N PHE A 215 -29.48 -9.39 6.83
CA PHE A 215 -28.53 -10.49 6.80
C PHE A 215 -28.92 -11.58 5.80
N ALA A 216 -30.21 -11.83 5.59
CA ALA A 216 -30.67 -12.74 4.53
C ALA A 216 -30.27 -12.21 3.15
N PHE A 217 -30.32 -10.90 2.94
CA PHE A 217 -29.88 -10.27 1.69
C PHE A 217 -28.36 -10.25 1.54
N ILE A 218 -27.60 -10.09 2.63
CA ILE A 218 -26.13 -10.24 2.61
C ILE A 218 -25.75 -11.68 2.23
N TYR A 219 -26.39 -12.67 2.85
CA TYR A 219 -26.17 -14.08 2.54
C TYR A 219 -26.57 -14.40 1.09
N TYR A 220 -27.73 -13.93 0.65
CA TYR A 220 -28.20 -14.07 -0.74
C TYR A 220 -27.22 -13.46 -1.73
N SER A 221 -26.75 -12.23 -1.49
CA SER A 221 -25.77 -11.59 -2.38
C SER A 221 -24.42 -12.29 -2.32
N ALA A 222 -23.94 -12.75 -1.17
CA ALA A 222 -22.72 -13.55 -1.11
C ALA A 222 -22.87 -14.86 -1.90
N GLY A 223 -23.95 -15.61 -1.66
CA GLY A 223 -24.25 -16.87 -2.34
C GLY A 223 -24.43 -16.71 -3.85
N SER A 224 -25.10 -15.64 -4.30
CA SER A 224 -25.29 -15.35 -5.73
C SER A 224 -23.97 -15.13 -6.48
N MET A 225 -22.90 -14.68 -5.79
CA MET A 225 -21.56 -14.60 -6.40
C MET A 225 -20.93 -15.98 -6.64
N PHE A 226 -21.33 -16.99 -5.88
CA PHE A 226 -20.78 -18.34 -5.89
C PHE A 226 -21.80 -19.41 -6.28
N TYR A 227 -22.87 -19.04 -7.00
CA TYR A 227 -23.93 -19.93 -7.48
C TYR A 227 -24.71 -20.68 -6.36
N THR A 228 -24.65 -20.22 -5.11
CA THR A 228 -25.21 -20.91 -3.93
C THR A 228 -26.24 -20.06 -3.18
N ALA A 229 -27.18 -19.44 -3.90
CA ALA A 229 -28.23 -18.65 -3.29
C ALA A 229 -29.36 -19.54 -2.76
N ASN A 230 -29.31 -19.90 -1.47
CA ASN A 230 -30.40 -20.61 -0.78
C ASN A 230 -31.26 -19.63 0.02
N GLY A 231 -32.59 -19.77 -0.04
CA GLY A 231 -33.53 -19.11 0.89
C GLY A 231 -34.20 -17.82 0.42
N LEU A 232 -33.70 -17.18 -0.64
CA LEU A 232 -34.29 -15.99 -1.25
C LEU A 232 -34.24 -16.12 -2.78
N VAL A 233 -35.41 -16.05 -3.43
CA VAL A 233 -35.52 -16.21 -4.88
C VAL A 233 -36.09 -14.93 -5.50
N PRO A 234 -35.43 -14.33 -6.51
CA PRO A 234 -35.99 -13.21 -7.27
C PRO A 234 -37.12 -13.70 -8.18
N VAL A 235 -38.33 -13.15 -8.01
CA VAL A 235 -39.54 -13.59 -8.74
C VAL A 235 -39.83 -12.69 -9.94
N GLU A 236 -39.71 -11.39 -9.74
CA GLU A 236 -40.12 -10.38 -10.72
C GLU A 236 -38.96 -9.93 -11.61
N PRO A 237 -39.21 -9.48 -12.85
CA PRO A 237 -38.17 -9.14 -13.83
C PRO A 237 -37.11 -8.15 -13.32
N LEU A 238 -37.52 -7.18 -12.49
CA LEU A 238 -36.58 -6.20 -11.93
C LEU A 238 -35.57 -6.85 -10.97
N SER A 239 -36.04 -7.73 -10.08
CA SER A 239 -35.18 -8.46 -9.14
C SER A 239 -34.28 -9.47 -9.85
N GLN A 240 -34.79 -10.09 -10.91
CA GLN A 240 -34.03 -10.99 -11.78
C GLN A 240 -32.94 -10.25 -12.54
N ALA A 241 -33.23 -9.05 -13.06
CA ALA A 241 -32.23 -8.21 -13.72
C ALA A 241 -31.09 -7.82 -12.78
N VAL A 242 -31.40 -7.47 -11.51
CA VAL A 242 -30.37 -7.19 -10.50
C VAL A 242 -29.56 -8.44 -10.16
N HIS A 243 -30.20 -9.62 -10.08
CA HIS A 243 -29.51 -10.89 -9.88
C HIS A 243 -28.55 -11.21 -11.04
N LEU A 244 -29.01 -11.09 -12.30
CA LEU A 244 -28.19 -11.29 -13.49
C LEU A 244 -27.02 -10.30 -13.55
N LEU A 245 -27.28 -9.04 -13.21
CA LEU A 245 -26.23 -8.02 -13.15
C LEU A 245 -25.19 -8.35 -12.08
N GLN A 246 -25.62 -8.83 -10.91
CA GLN A 246 -24.72 -9.28 -9.87
C GLN A 246 -23.86 -10.46 -10.32
N PHE A 247 -24.46 -11.45 -11.00
CA PHE A 247 -23.74 -12.59 -11.58
C PHE A 247 -22.72 -12.12 -12.62
N LEU A 248 -23.07 -11.16 -13.48
CA LEU A 248 -22.13 -10.56 -14.44
C LEU A 248 -20.92 -9.96 -13.73
N PHE A 249 -21.11 -9.26 -12.61
CA PHE A 249 -19.99 -8.75 -11.81
C PHE A 249 -19.13 -9.86 -11.19
N ALA A 250 -19.72 -11.00 -10.81
CA ALA A 250 -18.95 -12.17 -10.37
C ALA A 250 -18.01 -12.66 -11.48
N VAL A 251 -18.54 -12.80 -12.71
CA VAL A 251 -17.76 -13.19 -13.89
C VAL A 251 -16.65 -12.17 -14.17
N LEU A 252 -16.95 -10.87 -14.14
CA LEU A 252 -15.95 -9.82 -14.33
C LEU A 252 -14.85 -9.87 -13.25
N LEU A 253 -15.19 -10.23 -12.01
CA LEU A 253 -14.21 -10.37 -10.94
C LEU A 253 -13.21 -11.50 -11.26
N LEU A 254 -13.70 -12.63 -11.79
CA LEU A 254 -12.86 -13.74 -12.24
C LEU A 254 -11.96 -13.32 -13.41
N VAL A 255 -12.46 -12.53 -14.36
CA VAL A 255 -11.64 -11.98 -15.46
C VAL A 255 -10.53 -11.07 -14.93
N ILE A 256 -10.83 -10.19 -13.97
CA ILE A 256 -9.83 -9.33 -13.34
C ILE A 256 -8.79 -10.18 -12.60
N LEU A 257 -9.22 -11.19 -11.84
CA LEU A 257 -8.32 -12.12 -11.16
C LEU A 257 -7.40 -12.84 -12.16
N GLY A 258 -7.94 -13.38 -13.25
CA GLY A 258 -7.16 -14.05 -14.29
C GLY A 258 -6.15 -13.11 -14.96
N THR A 259 -6.57 -11.87 -15.24
CA THR A 259 -5.71 -10.83 -15.82
C THR A 259 -4.58 -10.45 -14.86
N LEU A 260 -4.88 -10.33 -13.56
CA LEU A 260 -3.87 -10.06 -12.53
C LEU A 260 -2.87 -11.21 -12.41
N LEU A 261 -3.33 -12.46 -12.36
CA LEU A 261 -2.43 -13.62 -12.30
C LEU A 261 -1.51 -13.70 -13.52
N PHE A 262 -2.05 -13.39 -14.71
CA PHE A 262 -1.24 -13.36 -15.94
C PHE A 262 -0.26 -12.17 -15.95
N SER A 263 -0.71 -11.00 -15.50
CA SER A 263 0.12 -9.78 -15.41
C SER A 263 1.28 -9.97 -14.43
N LEU A 264 1.04 -10.65 -13.30
CA LEU A 264 2.08 -10.99 -12.31
C LEU A 264 3.13 -11.94 -12.86
N ARG A 265 2.75 -12.82 -13.79
CA ARG A 265 3.70 -13.70 -14.49
C ARG A 265 4.49 -12.96 -15.57
N ASN A 266 4.00 -11.82 -16.03
CA ASN A 266 4.61 -11.10 -17.13
C ASN A 266 5.90 -10.37 -16.67
N GLU A 267 7.01 -10.65 -17.35
CA GLU A 267 8.36 -10.16 -17.00
C GLU A 267 8.48 -8.64 -16.98
N ARG A 268 7.59 -7.93 -17.68
CA ARG A 268 7.62 -6.46 -17.79
C ARG A 268 7.62 -5.75 -16.44
N TYR A 269 6.85 -6.25 -15.46
CA TYR A 269 6.83 -5.66 -14.12
C TYR A 269 8.20 -5.80 -13.43
N SER A 270 8.81 -6.96 -13.61
CA SER A 270 10.14 -7.27 -13.10
C SER A 270 11.18 -6.34 -13.72
N THR A 271 11.10 -6.11 -15.03
CA THR A 271 12.05 -5.25 -15.74
C THR A 271 11.98 -3.78 -15.31
N GLU A 272 10.78 -3.22 -15.13
CA GLU A 272 10.64 -1.82 -14.70
C GLU A 272 11.23 -1.65 -13.28
N LEU A 273 10.86 -2.50 -12.32
CA LEU A 273 11.39 -2.41 -10.95
C LEU A 273 12.91 -2.63 -10.90
N GLU A 274 13.43 -3.55 -11.72
CA GLU A 274 14.88 -3.77 -11.87
C GLU A 274 15.60 -2.50 -12.33
N GLN A 275 15.04 -1.72 -13.28
CA GLN A 275 15.65 -0.46 -13.70
C GLN A 275 15.73 0.57 -12.56
N VAL A 276 14.74 0.61 -11.66
CA VAL A 276 14.80 1.47 -10.47
C VAL A 276 15.84 0.96 -9.48
N ILE A 277 15.87 -0.35 -9.21
CA ILE A 277 16.86 -0.99 -8.34
C ILE A 277 18.27 -0.68 -8.84
N ASP A 278 18.53 -0.89 -10.13
CA ASP A 278 19.81 -0.62 -10.78
C ASP A 278 20.18 0.86 -10.72
N SER A 279 19.21 1.75 -10.89
CA SER A 279 19.43 3.20 -10.80
C SER A 279 19.86 3.60 -9.37
N VAL A 280 19.16 3.10 -8.35
CA VAL A 280 19.49 3.36 -6.94
C VAL A 280 20.84 2.75 -6.56
N GLU A 281 21.13 1.55 -7.05
CA GLU A 281 22.41 0.88 -6.83
C GLU A 281 23.56 1.64 -7.48
N LYS A 282 23.39 2.13 -8.72
CA LYS A 282 24.38 2.97 -9.40
C LYS A 282 24.67 4.25 -8.64
N GLU A 283 23.66 4.91 -8.08
CA GLU A 283 23.85 6.08 -7.22
C GLU A 283 24.63 5.73 -5.94
N GLY A 284 24.32 4.59 -5.31
CA GLY A 284 25.08 4.07 -4.18
C GLY A 284 26.56 3.86 -4.53
N ARG A 285 26.85 3.18 -5.64
CA ARG A 285 28.22 2.94 -6.11
C ARG A 285 28.95 4.22 -6.51
N ALA A 286 28.24 5.20 -7.08
CA ALA A 286 28.82 6.51 -7.38
C ALA A 286 29.21 7.26 -6.10
N ALA A 287 28.38 7.20 -5.05
CA ALA A 287 28.70 7.77 -3.74
C ALA A 287 29.90 7.09 -3.07
N GLU A 288 30.07 5.78 -3.27
CA GLU A 288 31.28 5.06 -2.84
C GLU A 288 32.53 5.52 -3.60
N ALA A 289 32.46 5.67 -4.92
CA ALA A 289 33.57 6.21 -5.69
C ALA A 289 33.96 7.64 -5.26
N LEU A 290 32.96 8.50 -4.99
CA LEU A 290 33.19 9.84 -4.42
C LEU A 290 33.84 9.76 -3.04
N LEU A 291 33.36 8.86 -2.17
CA LEU A 291 33.91 8.68 -0.83
C LEU A 291 35.39 8.28 -0.88
N LEU A 292 35.74 7.29 -1.70
CA LEU A 292 37.12 6.81 -1.81
C LEU A 292 38.04 7.88 -2.41
N SER A 293 37.57 8.59 -3.43
CA SER A 293 38.38 9.61 -4.14
C SER A 293 38.51 10.93 -3.38
N GLU A 294 37.44 11.49 -2.81
CA GLU A 294 37.48 12.82 -2.16
C GLU A 294 38.07 12.78 -0.74
N PHE A 295 37.98 11.64 -0.05
CA PHE A 295 38.54 11.48 1.30
C PHE A 295 39.87 10.72 1.32
N ASN A 296 40.36 10.27 0.16
CA ASN A 296 41.61 9.51 0.01
C ASN A 296 41.63 8.25 0.90
N LEU A 297 40.57 7.45 0.80
CA LEU A 297 40.38 6.23 1.59
C LEU A 297 40.58 5.00 0.70
N GLY A 298 41.23 3.96 1.22
CA GLY A 298 41.48 2.73 0.48
C GLY A 298 40.27 1.79 0.41
N SER A 299 39.34 1.89 1.36
CA SER A 299 38.13 1.06 1.42
C SER A 299 37.03 1.72 2.25
N ILE A 300 35.81 1.15 2.22
CA ILE A 300 34.72 1.63 3.08
C ILE A 300 34.97 1.31 4.55
N GLU A 301 35.64 0.20 4.87
CA GLU A 301 36.05 -0.13 6.24
C GLU A 301 36.94 0.97 6.81
N SER A 302 37.85 1.50 5.98
CA SER A 302 38.71 2.63 6.37
C SER A 302 37.90 3.90 6.67
N ALA A 303 36.79 4.11 5.95
CA ALA A 303 35.85 5.21 6.20
C ALA A 303 35.13 5.05 7.54
N ILE A 304 34.66 3.84 7.84
CA ILE A 304 33.99 3.51 9.10
C ILE A 304 34.96 3.70 10.27
N ASP A 305 36.20 3.21 10.15
CA ASP A 305 37.25 3.36 11.16
C ASP A 305 37.57 4.85 11.41
N ALA A 306 37.65 5.65 10.35
CA ALA A 306 37.86 7.09 10.46
C ALA A 306 36.72 7.78 11.25
N LEU A 307 35.45 7.44 10.96
CA LEU A 307 34.29 7.98 11.68
C LEU A 307 34.20 7.48 13.13
N GLN A 308 34.64 6.25 13.42
CA GLN A 308 34.72 5.74 14.79
C GLN A 308 35.74 6.52 15.61
N LYS A 309 36.93 6.78 15.04
CA LYS A 309 37.99 7.57 15.70
C LYS A 309 37.52 8.99 16.03
N THR A 310 36.72 9.60 15.16
CA THR A 310 36.16 10.95 15.37
C THR A 310 34.87 10.95 16.20
N LYS A 311 34.37 9.78 16.64
CA LYS A 311 33.13 9.62 17.41
C LYS A 311 31.91 10.26 16.74
N ALA A 312 31.79 10.08 15.42
CA ALA A 312 30.69 10.64 14.64
C ALA A 312 29.31 10.16 15.14
N GLY A 313 28.33 11.05 15.20
CA GLY A 313 27.05 10.79 15.87
C GLY A 313 26.22 9.65 15.27
N MET A 314 26.33 9.39 13.96
CA MET A 314 25.54 8.36 13.26
C MET A 314 26.29 7.04 13.03
N ILE A 315 27.49 6.86 13.60
CA ILE A 315 28.35 5.72 13.27
C ILE A 315 27.70 4.37 13.56
N ASN A 316 26.97 4.24 14.67
CA ASN A 316 26.27 3.00 15.02
C ASN A 316 25.19 2.63 14.00
N PHE A 317 24.50 3.63 13.44
CA PHE A 317 23.50 3.40 12.41
C PHE A 317 24.16 2.98 11.09
N ILE A 318 25.27 3.62 10.71
CA ILE A 318 26.05 3.24 9.52
C ILE A 318 26.57 1.80 9.62
N ILE A 319 27.07 1.39 10.79
CA ILE A 319 27.50 0.02 11.05
C ILE A 319 26.32 -0.95 10.91
N TYR A 320 25.16 -0.60 11.50
CA TYR A 320 23.94 -1.41 11.36
C TYR A 320 23.54 -1.61 9.89
N LEU A 321 23.54 -0.55 9.08
CA LEU A 321 23.26 -0.64 7.64
C LEU A 321 24.28 -1.53 6.91
N THR A 322 25.56 -1.40 7.27
CA THR A 322 26.66 -2.18 6.68
C THR A 322 26.53 -3.67 6.99
N ASN A 323 26.20 -4.03 8.23
CA ASN A 323 25.99 -5.43 8.62
C ASN A 323 24.81 -6.06 7.87
N ASN A 324 23.69 -5.34 7.72
CA ASN A 324 22.52 -5.80 6.95
C ASN A 324 22.83 -6.01 5.45
N LEU A 325 23.85 -5.33 4.91
CA LEU A 325 24.33 -5.59 3.56
C LEU A 325 25.09 -6.92 3.48
N ALA A 326 25.86 -7.27 4.52
CA ALA A 326 26.75 -8.43 4.55
C ALA A 326 26.05 -9.78 4.85
N GLU A 327 24.98 -9.80 5.64
CA GLU A 327 24.38 -11.03 6.22
C GLU A 327 23.76 -12.04 5.22
N GLU A 328 23.59 -11.74 3.93
CA GLU A 328 22.87 -12.60 2.97
C GLU A 328 23.77 -13.20 1.86
N LYS A 329 25.09 -13.30 2.09
CA LYS A 329 26.01 -14.01 1.17
C LYS A 329 25.96 -15.55 1.29
N TYR A 330 25.01 -16.12 2.04
CA TYR A 330 24.93 -17.55 2.34
C TYR A 330 23.62 -18.19 1.92
#